data_AF-A0A7G9Y6Q7-F1
#
_entry.id   AF-A0A7G9Y6Q7-F1
#
_cell.length_a   1.000
_cell.length_b   1.000
_cell.length_c   1.000
_cell.angle_alpha   90.00
_cell.angle_beta   90.00
_cell.angle_gamma   90.00
#
_symmetry.space_group_name_H-M   'P 1'
#
loop_
_entity.id
_entity.type
_entity.pdbx_description
1 polymer ?
#
loop_
_entity_poly.entity_id
_entity_poly.type
_entity_poly.pdbx_seq_one_letter_code
_entity_poly.pdbx_strand_id
1 'polypeptide(L)'
;MFDLERLTKIISDIYRYLDYLERIEIKDPRDLDDIRNFYAVSMILFTLINRVIDLGDEIVTSRNLGVPDIPGDLQSSGAGLG
;
A
#
# COMPACT_ATOMS: atom_id res chain seq x y z
N MET A 1 4.03 11.47 -12.20
CA MET A 1 3.31 10.70 -13.25
C MET A 1 2.99 9.36 -12.65
N PHE A 2 1.73 8.90 -12.73
CA PHE A 2 1.34 7.61 -12.19
C PHE A 2 2.01 6.46 -12.95
N ASP A 3 2.61 5.53 -12.22
CA ASP A 3 2.96 4.23 -12.77
C ASP A 3 1.68 3.38 -12.80
N LEU A 4 1.01 3.39 -13.96
CA LEU A 4 -0.25 2.69 -14.15
C LEU A 4 -0.12 1.18 -13.96
N GLU A 5 1.04 0.59 -14.28
CA GLU A 5 1.28 -0.85 -14.09
C GLU A 5 1.33 -1.16 -12.59
N ARG A 6 2.13 -0.40 -11.84
CA ARG A 6 2.25 -0.53 -10.38
C ARG A 6 0.90 -0.30 -9.69
N LEU A 7 0.19 0.76 -10.06
CA LEU A 7 -1.13 1.09 -9.51
C LEU A 7 -2.15 -0.04 -9.75
N THR A 8 -2.22 -0.54 -10.98
CA THR A 8 -3.15 -1.64 -11.35
C THR A 8 -2.84 -2.90 -10.54
N LYS A 9 -1.57 -3.21 -10.33
CA LYS A 9 -1.15 -4.35 -9.52
C LYS A 9 -1.56 -4.20 -8.06
N ILE A 10 -1.31 -3.03 -7.46
CA ILE A 10 -1.71 -2.75 -6.06
C ILE A 10 -3.22 -2.91 -5.88
N ILE A 11 -4.02 -2.33 -6.79
CA ILE A 11 -5.48 -2.42 -6.75
C ILE A 11 -5.93 -3.88 -6.91
N SER A 12 -5.35 -4.61 -7.86
CA SER A 12 -5.68 -6.03 -8.09
C SER A 12 -5.36 -6.91 -6.88
N ASP A 13 -4.23 -6.64 -6.21
CA ASP A 13 -3.85 -7.33 -4.98
C ASP A 13 -4.83 -7.05 -3.84
N ILE A 14 -5.26 -5.79 -3.67
CA ILE A 14 -6.28 -5.40 -2.67
C ILE A 14 -7.56 -6.20 -2.88
N TYR A 15 -8.11 -6.22 -4.11
CA TYR A 15 -9.32 -6.98 -4.42
C TYR A 15 -9.16 -8.48 -4.16
N ARG A 16 -8.00 -9.05 -4.50
CA ARG A 16 -7.70 -10.45 -4.24
C ARG A 16 -7.69 -10.77 -2.74
N TYR A 17 -7.11 -9.91 -1.90
CA TYR A 17 -7.09 -10.14 -0.45
C TYR A 17 -8.46 -9.95 0.20
N LEU A 18 -9.30 -9.04 -0.33
CA LEU A 18 -10.69 -8.92 0.09
C LEU A 18 -11.50 -10.18 -0.27
N ASP A 19 -11.35 -10.72 -1.48
CA ASP A 19 -11.96 -12.02 -1.88
C ASP A 19 -11.51 -13.15 -0.95
N TYR A 20 -10.22 -13.20 -0.59
CA TYR A 20 -9.73 -14.21 0.35
C TYR A 20 -10.37 -14.08 1.72
N LEU A 21 -10.60 -12.86 2.21
CA LEU A 21 -11.26 -12.63 3.48
C LEU A 21 -12.73 -13.13 3.45
N GLU A 22 -13.46 -12.87 2.36
CA GLU A 22 -14.82 -13.37 2.16
C GLU A 22 -14.86 -14.91 2.13
N ARG A 23 -13.86 -15.54 1.48
CA ARG A 23 -13.79 -17.00 1.30
C ARG A 23 -13.39 -17.77 2.55
N ILE A 24 -12.83 -17.14 3.58
CA ILE A 24 -12.59 -17.81 4.87
C ILE A 24 -13.91 -18.06 5.61
N GLU A 25 -14.99 -17.38 5.24
CA GLU A 25 -16.33 -17.56 5.81
C GLU A 25 -16.40 -17.40 7.34
N ILE A 26 -15.61 -16.49 7.92
CA ILE A 26 -15.78 -16.10 9.33
C ILE A 26 -17.15 -15.44 9.51
N LYS A 27 -18.04 -16.09 10.26
CA LYS A 27 -19.43 -15.66 10.45
C LYS A 27 -19.70 -15.22 11.89
N ASP A 28 -18.91 -15.71 12.84
CA ASP A 28 -19.02 -15.41 14.27
C ASP A 28 -17.64 -15.12 14.87
N PRO A 29 -17.50 -14.19 15.83
CA PRO A 29 -16.24 -13.93 16.50
C PRO A 29 -15.56 -15.17 17.10
N ARG A 30 -16.34 -16.18 17.54
CA ARG A 30 -15.83 -17.46 18.07
C ARG A 30 -15.14 -18.32 17.02
N ASP A 31 -15.37 -18.08 15.73
CA ASP A 31 -14.62 -18.76 14.66
C ASP A 31 -13.12 -18.41 14.72
N LEU A 32 -12.77 -17.29 15.36
CA LEU A 32 -11.39 -16.85 15.60
C LEU A 32 -10.77 -17.50 16.84
N ASP A 33 -11.52 -18.28 17.62
CA ASP A 33 -10.93 -19.11 18.69
C ASP A 33 -10.12 -20.28 18.10
N ASP A 34 -10.42 -20.70 16.85
CA ASP A 34 -9.52 -21.57 16.09
C ASP A 34 -8.28 -20.78 15.68
N ILE A 35 -7.13 -21.19 16.23
CA ILE A 35 -5.85 -20.53 16.00
C ILE A 35 -5.47 -20.42 14.51
N ARG A 36 -5.91 -21.37 13.66
CA ARG A 36 -5.63 -21.33 12.22
C ARG A 36 -6.45 -20.24 11.54
N ASN A 37 -7.72 -20.09 11.93
CA ASN A 37 -8.58 -19.02 11.43
C ASN A 37 -8.06 -17.66 11.87
N PHE A 38 -7.69 -17.53 13.15
CA PHE A 38 -7.09 -16.32 13.70
C PHE A 38 -5.85 -15.90 12.90
N TYR A 39 -4.91 -16.83 12.67
CA TYR A 39 -3.70 -16.52 11.90
C TYR A 39 -4.00 -16.23 10.43
N ALA A 40 -4.91 -16.98 9.79
CA ALA A 40 -5.27 -16.74 8.40
C ALA A 40 -5.85 -15.34 8.20
N VAL A 41 -6.81 -14.93 9.03
CA VAL A 41 -7.42 -13.59 9.00
C VAL A 41 -6.37 -12.52 9.30
N SER A 42 -5.55 -12.72 10.34
CA SER A 42 -4.50 -11.77 10.71
C SER A 42 -3.52 -11.53 9.56
N MET A 43 -3.11 -12.59 8.85
CA MET A 43 -2.18 -12.50 7.73
C MET A 43 -2.80 -11.78 6.53
N ILE A 44 -4.07 -12.04 6.21
CA ILE A 44 -4.77 -11.34 5.13
C ILE A 44 -4.90 -9.86 5.46
N LEU A 45 -5.35 -9.52 6.67
CA LEU A 45 -5.48 -8.13 7.11
C LEU A 45 -4.13 -7.40 7.10
N PHE A 46 -3.08 -8.04 7.62
CA PHE A 46 -1.73 -7.49 7.60
C PHE A 46 -1.27 -7.19 6.17
N THR A 47 -1.49 -8.13 5.25
CA THR A 47 -1.10 -7.98 3.85
C THR A 47 -1.92 -6.90 3.13
N LEU A 48 -3.22 -6.82 3.42
CA LEU A 48 -4.13 -5.80 2.89
C LEU A 48 -3.70 -4.39 3.32
N ILE A 49 -3.40 -4.19 4.61
CA ILE A 49 -2.91 -2.90 5.13
C ILE A 49 -1.63 -2.49 4.42
N ASN A 50 -0.68 -3.41 4.23
CA ASN A 50 0.55 -3.10 3.51
C ASN A 50 0.28 -2.63 2.07
N ARG A 51 -0.66 -3.25 1.34
CA ARG A 51 -1.00 -2.78 -0.02
C ARG A 51 -1.72 -1.45 -0.03
N VAL A 52 -2.50 -1.13 0.99
CA VAL A 52 -3.10 0.21 1.14
C VAL A 52 -2.02 1.26 1.40
N ILE A 53 -0.98 0.94 2.18
CA ILE A 53 0.19 1.82 2.36
C ILE A 53 0.89 2.03 1.02
N ASP A 54 1.17 0.95 0.27
CA ASP A 54 1.80 1.07 -1.05
C ASP A 54 0.99 1.93 -2.02
N LEU A 55 -0.35 1.86 -1.95
CA LEU A 55 -1.25 2.71 -2.73
C LEU A 55 -1.09 4.19 -2.34
N GLY A 56 -1.01 4.47 -1.03
CA GLY A 56 -0.74 5.80 -0.52
C GLY A 56 0.58 6.35 -1.05
N ASP A 57 1.65 5.56 -0.97
CA ASP A 57 2.98 5.93 -1.46
C ASP A 57 2.98 6.23 -2.97
N GLU A 58 2.27 5.42 -3.76
CA GLU A 58 2.11 5.66 -5.20
C GLU A 58 1.40 7.00 -5.48
N ILE A 59 0.35 7.33 -4.74
CA ILE A 59 -0.39 8.59 -4.90
C ILE A 59 0.47 9.80 -4.52
N VAL A 60 1.16 9.71 -3.37
CA VAL A 60 2.03 10.77 -2.86
C VAL A 60 3.16 11.05 -3.85
N THR A 61 3.85 10.01 -4.30
CA THR A 61 4.95 10.10 -5.27
C THR A 61 4.45 10.65 -6.62
N SER A 62 3.32 10.15 -7.11
CA SER A 62 2.79 10.53 -8.42
C SER A 62 2.39 12.00 -8.52
N ARG A 63 1.99 12.60 -7.39
CA ARG A 63 1.58 13.99 -7.27
C ARG A 63 2.67 14.90 -6.69
N ASN A 64 3.89 14.40 -6.47
CA ASN A 64 4.98 15.11 -5.77
C ASN A 64 4.55 15.71 -4.43
N LEU A 65 3.57 15.10 -3.75
CA LEU A 65 3.10 15.59 -2.46
C LEU A 65 4.19 15.33 -1.43
N GLY A 66 4.62 16.37 -0.71
CA GLY A 66 5.67 16.25 0.32
C GLY A 66 7.11 16.46 -0.15
N VAL A 67 7.35 16.70 -1.45
CA VAL A 67 8.62 17.27 -1.92
C VAL A 67 8.51 18.79 -1.82
N PRO A 68 9.39 19.49 -1.08
CA PRO A 68 9.38 20.95 -1.09
C PRO A 68 9.64 21.45 -2.52
N ASP A 69 8.84 22.41 -2.98
CA ASP A 69 9.13 23.15 -4.21
C ASP A 69 10.44 23.92 -3.98
N ILE A 70 11.57 23.28 -4.24
CA ILE A 70 12.87 23.94 -4.24
C ILE A 70 12.97 24.65 -5.60
N PRO A 71 12.98 25.99 -5.63
CA PRO A 71 13.17 26.75 -6.85
C PRO A 71 14.40 26.26 -7.62
N GLY A 72 14.29 26.13 -8.95
CA GLY A 72 15.31 25.50 -9.80
C GLY A 72 16.70 26.15 -9.75
N ASP A 73 16.76 27.40 -9.30
CA ASP A 73 17.97 28.19 -9.01
C ASP A 73 18.77 27.71 -7.79
N LEU A 74 18.14 27.00 -6.84
CA LEU A 74 18.83 26.42 -5.68
C LEU A 74 19.39 25.01 -5.95
N GLN A 75 18.86 24.28 -6.95
CA GLN A 75 19.39 22.96 -7.32
C GLN A 75 20.74 23.04 -8.05
N SER A 76 20.98 24.11 -8.82
CA SER A 76 22.24 24.31 -9.55
C SER A 76 23.40 24.79 -8.66
N SER A 77 23.11 25.33 -7.47
CA SER A 77 24.14 25.83 -6.53
C SER A 77 24.80 24.73 -5.69
N GLY A 78 24.25 23.50 -5.67
CA GLY A 78 24.81 22.37 -4.92
C GLY A 78 25.86 21.54 -5.67
N ALA A 79 26.04 21.75 -6.99
CA ALA A 79 26.95 20.97 -7.84
C ALA A 79 28.34 21.61 -8.03
N GLY A 80 28.68 22.63 -7.23
CA GLY A 80 29.82 23.51 -7.45
C GLY A 80 30.88 23.57 -6.36
N LEU A 81 31.04 22.52 -5.54
CA LEU A 81 32.20 22.40 -4.64
C LEU A 81 32.89 21.05 -4.87
N GLY A 82 33.64 21.00 -5.97
CA GLY A 82 34.82 20.15 -6.10
C GLY A 82 36.04 20.84 -5.49
#